data_AF-A0A9E4XR14-F1
#
_entry.id   AF-A0A9E4XR14-F1
#
_cell.length_a   1.000
_cell.length_b   1.000
_cell.length_c   1.000
_cell.angle_alpha   90.00
_cell.angle_beta   90.00
_cell.angle_gamma   90.00
#
_symmetry.space_group_name_H-M   'P 1'
#
loop_
_entity.id
_entity.type
_entity.pdbx_description
1 polymer ?
#
loop_
_entity_poly.entity_id
_entity_poly.type
_entity_poly.pdbx_seq_one_letter_code
_entity_poly.pdbx_strand_id
1 'polypeptide(L)' 'MITSWKDDPERSEFLIPRQSVKRPGEPPEVASLVKWLCSDGAAFVDGVAWRVDGGLSI' A
#
# COMPACT_ATOMS: atom_id res chain seq x y z
N MET A 1 -18.24 6.94 7.26
CA MET A 1 -17.18 7.00 6.24
C MET A 1 -15.86 7.21 6.97
N ILE A 2 -14.85 6.40 6.71
CA ILE A 2 -13.51 6.63 7.29
C ILE A 2 -12.95 7.85 6.55
N THR A 3 -12.62 8.91 7.29
CA THR A 3 -11.99 10.12 6.73
C THR A 3 -10.71 9.72 5.99
N SER A 4 -10.59 10.10 4.73
CA SER A 4 -9.40 9.84 3.93
C SER A 4 -8.24 10.67 4.50
N TRP A 5 -7.15 10.02 4.90
CA TRP A 5 -5.96 10.71 5.42
C TRP A 5 -5.27 11.57 4.35
N LYS A 6 -5.64 11.42 3.08
CA LYS A 6 -5.12 12.25 1.98
C LYS A 6 -5.50 13.72 2.13
N ASP A 7 -6.56 13.98 2.88
CA ASP A 7 -7.06 15.33 3.14
C ASP A 7 -6.42 15.94 4.41
N ASP A 8 -5.49 15.22 5.05
CA ASP A 8 -4.70 15.68 6.19
C ASP A 8 -3.34 16.22 5.69
N PRO A 9 -3.13 17.55 5.72
CA PRO A 9 -1.91 18.16 5.22
C PRO A 9 -0.66 17.75 6.01
N GLU A 10 -0.77 17.65 7.34
CA GLU A 10 0.35 17.31 8.22
C GLU A 10 0.85 15.89 7.92
N ARG A 11 -0.07 14.93 7.75
CA ARG A 11 0.29 13.57 7.34
C ARG A 11 0.86 13.52 5.94
N SER A 12 0.31 14.29 5.01
CA SER A 12 0.75 14.28 3.61
C SER A 12 2.17 14.83 3.46
N GLU A 13 2.49 15.94 4.14
CA GLU A 13 3.83 16.53 4.18
C GLU A 13 4.86 15.61 4.83
N PHE A 14 4.45 14.80 5.81
CA PHE A 14 5.33 13.82 6.43
C PHE A 14 5.53 12.57 5.56
N LEU A 15 4.47 11.98 5.01
CA LEU A 15 4.54 10.65 4.39
C LEU A 15 4.98 10.68 2.92
N ILE A 16 4.43 11.61 2.13
CA ILE A 16 4.63 11.61 0.67
C ILE A 16 6.11 11.76 0.28
N PRO A 17 6.91 12.65 0.90
CA PRO A 17 8.32 12.78 0.55
C PRO A 17 9.16 11.56 0.88
N ARG A 18 8.72 10.69 1.80
CA ARG A 18 9.43 9.49 2.24
C ARG A 18 9.12 8.26 1.39
N GLN A 19 7.93 8.21 0.78
CA GLN A 19 7.59 7.16 -0.19
C GLN A 19 8.41 7.31 -1.47
N SER A 20 8.78 6.21 -2.13
CA SER A 20 9.37 6.25 -3.47
C SER A 20 8.35 6.68 -4.53
N VAL A 21 7.07 6.31 -4.36
CA VAL A 21 5.99 6.53 -5.34
C VAL A 21 5.43 7.97 -5.31
N LYS A 22 5.71 8.74 -4.24
CA LYS A 22 5.36 10.17 -4.10
C LYS A 22 3.86 10.51 -4.24
N ARG A 23 2.97 9.61 -3.81
CA ARG A 23 1.54 9.87 -3.72
C ARG A 23 0.85 8.94 -2.72
N PRO A 24 -0.33 9.31 -2.19
CA PRO A 24 -1.16 8.39 -1.46
C PRO A 24 -1.47 7.11 -2.25
N GLY A 25 -1.47 6.00 -1.52
CA GLY A 25 -1.98 4.73 -2.03
C GLY A 25 -3.50 4.73 -2.13
N GLU A 26 -4.02 3.93 -3.05
CA GLU A 26 -5.43 3.71 -3.27
C GLU A 26 -5.84 2.30 -2.83
N PRO A 27 -7.06 2.09 -2.30
CA PRO A 27 -7.54 0.77 -1.90
C PRO A 27 -7.38 -0.34 -2.96
N PRO A 28 -7.57 -0.09 -4.27
CA PRO A 28 -7.34 -1.09 -5.31
C PRO A 28 -5.90 -1.63 -5.40
N GLU A 29 -4.89 -0.88 -4.94
CA GLU A 29 -3.50 -1.32 -4.99
C GLU A 29 -3.25 -2.47 -4.00
N VAL A 30 -3.83 -2.39 -2.79
CA VAL A 30 -3.83 -3.50 -1.82
C VAL A 30 -4.68 -4.66 -2.34
N ALA A 31 -5.87 -4.36 -2.88
CA ALA A 31 -6.76 -5.40 -3.42
C ALA A 31 -6.13 -6.19 -4.57
N SER A 32 -5.25 -5.56 -5.36
CA SER A 32 -4.56 -6.22 -6.47
C SER A 32 -3.58 -7.28 -5.98
N LEU A 33 -2.80 -7.01 -4.91
CA LEU A 33 -1.95 -8.02 -4.29
C LEU A 33 -2.79 -9.16 -3.72
N VAL A 34 -3.88 -8.85 -3.00
CA VAL A 34 -4.79 -9.86 -2.43
C VAL A 34 -5.37 -10.73 -3.54
N LYS A 35 -5.81 -10.14 -4.65
CA LYS A 35 -6.32 -10.88 -5.80
C LYS A 35 -5.29 -11.85 -6.38
N TRP A 36 -4.02 -11.42 -6.48
CA TRP A 36 -2.95 -12.31 -6.92
C TRP A 36 -2.66 -13.43 -5.92
N LEU A 37 -2.66 -13.13 -4.61
CA LEU A 37 -2.49 -14.14 -3.55
C LEU A 37 -3.59 -15.21 -3.55
N CYS A 38 -4.80 -14.87 -3.98
CA CYS A 38 -5.91 -15.83 -4.14
C CYS A 38 -5.88 -16.61 -5.47
N SER A 39 -4.87 -16.40 -6.33
CA SER A 39 -4.74 -17.07 -7.62
C SER A 39 -3.76 -18.25 -7.54
N ASP A 40 -3.83 -19.16 -8.52
CA ASP A 40 -2.88 -20.27 -8.64
C ASP A 40 -1.42 -19.81 -8.77
N GLY A 41 -1.19 -18.56 -9.23
CA GLY A 41 0.14 -17.97 -9.34
C GLY A 41 0.87 -17.77 -8.01
N ALA A 42 0.16 -17.83 -6.88
CA ALA A 42 0.71 -17.69 -5.54
C ALA A 42 0.82 -19.02 -4.78
N ALA A 43 0.64 -20.18 -5.45
CA ALA A 43 0.50 -21.49 -4.79
C ALA A 43 1.68 -21.92 -3.88
N PHE A 44 2.85 -21.30 -4.02
CA PHE A 44 4.03 -21.57 -3.18
C PHE A 44 4.43 -20.39 -2.27
N VAL A 45 3.57 -19.37 -2.16
CA VAL A 45 3.78 -18.20 -1.30
C VAL A 45 2.97 -18.36 -0.02
N ASP A 46 3.68 -18.52 1.10
CA ASP A 46 3.08 -18.58 2.43
C ASP A 46 4.02 -17.96 3.47
N GLY A 47 3.46 -17.48 4.59
CA GLY A 47 4.22 -16.96 5.73
C GLY A 47 4.95 -15.63 5.50
N VAL A 48 4.59 -14.86 4.46
CA VAL A 48 5.27 -13.62 4.08
C VAL A 48 4.45 -12.38 4.45
N ALA A 49 5.10 -11.37 5.04
CA ALA A 49 4.54 -10.05 5.26
C ALA A 49 4.92 -9.08 4.12
N TRP A 50 3.97 -8.74 3.26
CA TRP A 50 4.18 -7.84 2.12
C TRP A 50 3.97 -6.37 2.53
N ARG A 51 4.91 -5.48 2.14
CA ARG A 51 4.73 -4.03 2.26
C ARG A 51 4.05 -3.49 1.00
N VAL A 52 2.90 -2.85 1.16
CA VAL A 52 2.16 -2.14 0.10
C VAL A 52 1.98 -0.69 0.53
N ASP A 53 3.09 0.04 0.63
CA ASP A 53 3.14 1.36 1.26
C ASP A 53 3.81 2.45 0.40
N GLY A 54 4.01 2.17 -0.89
CA GLY A 54 4.67 3.09 -1.82
C GLY A 54 6.18 3.23 -1.58
N GLY A 55 6.81 2.28 -0.88
CA GLY A 55 8.24 2.29 -0.58
C GLY A 55 8.60 3.12 0.65
N LEU A 56 7.69 3.25 1.61
CA LEU A 56 7.92 4.04 2.82
C LEU A 56 8.86 3.33 3.82
N SER A 57 8.86 2.00 3.82
CA SER A 57 9.54 1.18 4.83
C SER A 57 10.93 0.69 4.43
N ILE A 58 11.49 1.17 3.32
CA ILE A 58 12.78 0.74 2.77
C ILE A 58 13.74 1.91 2.67
#